data_AF-A0AAV5U802-F1
#
_entry.id   AF-A0AAV5U802-F1
#
_cell.length_a   1.000
_cell.length_b   1.000
_cell.length_c   1.000
_cell.angle_alpha   90.00
_cell.angle_beta   90.00
_cell.angle_gamma   90.00
#
_symmetry.space_group_name_H-M   'P 1'
#
loop_
_entity.id
_entity.type
_entity.pdbx_description
1 polymer ?
#
loop_
_entity_poly.entity_id
_entity_poly.type
_entity_poly.pdbx_seq_one_letter_code
_entity_poly.pdbx_strand_id
1 'polypeptide(L)'
;FPQSRMIPQGLLIVLLMNCSAEASVDFYSSRVFDEFDFNGQSSVTIDGLCKETCKIYASITPESKKFASNLLIEMPGRFVSIADVAAKIDPATNKKWPLVVI
;
A
#
# COMPACT_ATOMS: atom_id res chain seq x y z
N PHE A 1 -46.39 -8.34 -28.03
CA PHE A 1 -46.00 -9.02 -26.77
C PHE A 1 -44.49 -8.91 -26.62
N PRO A 2 -43.95 -8.13 -25.65
CA PRO A 2 -42.52 -8.09 -25.43
C PRO A 2 -42.12 -9.28 -24.55
N GLN A 3 -41.06 -9.98 -24.96
CA GLN A 3 -40.55 -11.18 -24.30
C GLN A 3 -39.57 -10.76 -23.21
N SER A 4 -40.02 -10.80 -21.96
CA SER A 4 -39.22 -10.57 -20.76
C SER A 4 -38.12 -11.61 -20.69
N ARG A 5 -36.85 -11.21 -20.94
CA ARG A 5 -35.69 -12.07 -20.68
C ARG A 5 -35.50 -12.20 -19.17
N MET A 6 -36.04 -13.27 -18.59
CA MET A 6 -35.75 -13.69 -17.23
C MET A 6 -34.28 -14.10 -17.14
N ILE A 7 -33.48 -13.30 -16.43
CA ILE A 7 -32.17 -13.73 -15.96
C ILE A 7 -32.42 -14.88 -14.99
N PRO A 8 -31.90 -16.10 -15.22
CA PRO A 8 -32.15 -17.22 -14.34
C PRO A 8 -31.61 -16.90 -12.94
N GLN A 9 -32.48 -16.95 -11.93
CA GLN A 9 -32.16 -16.62 -10.53
C GLN A 9 -30.94 -17.38 -9.99
N GLY A 10 -30.62 -18.56 -10.55
CA GLY A 10 -29.41 -19.31 -10.21
C GLY A 10 -28.10 -18.60 -10.54
N LEU A 11 -28.06 -17.81 -11.62
CA LEU A 11 -26.85 -17.06 -12.02
C LEU A 11 -26.55 -15.92 -11.02
N LEU A 12 -27.60 -15.31 -10.45
CA LEU A 12 -27.47 -14.24 -9.47
C LEU A 12 -26.90 -14.75 -8.14
N ILE A 13 -27.27 -15.96 -7.73
CA ILE A 13 -26.77 -16.60 -6.50
C ILE A 13 -25.29 -17.00 -6.65
N VAL A 14 -24.88 -17.52 -7.81
CA VAL A 14 -23.47 -17.87 -8.08
C VAL A 14 -22.56 -16.62 -8.12
N LEU A 15 -23.06 -15.48 -8.61
CA LEU A 15 -22.32 -14.21 -8.60
C LEU A 15 -22.16 -13.64 -7.19
N LEU A 16 -23.15 -13.81 -6.31
CA LEU A 16 -23.10 -13.34 -4.91
C LEU A 16 -22.25 -14.23 -4.00
N MET A 17 -21.98 -15.48 -4.39
CA MET A 17 -21.13 -16.43 -3.65
C MET A 17 -19.63 -16.29 -3.94
N ASN A 18 -19.19 -15.37 -4.81
CA ASN A 18 -17.79 -14.93 -4.89
C ASN A 18 -17.44 -13.98 -3.73
N CYS A 19 -17.83 -14.39 -2.52
CA CYS A 19 -17.53 -13.74 -1.27
C CYS A 19 -16.02 -13.57 -1.12
N SER A 20 -15.60 -12.32 -1.00
CA SER A 20 -14.71 -11.87 0.06
C SER A 20 -13.53 -12.81 0.30
N ALA A 21 -12.62 -12.91 -0.68
CA ALA A 21 -11.26 -13.33 -0.36
C ALA A 21 -10.75 -12.37 0.72
N GLU A 22 -10.62 -12.87 1.94
CA GLU A 22 -10.08 -12.11 3.05
C GLU A 22 -8.65 -11.71 2.67
N ALA A 23 -8.44 -10.42 2.41
CA ALA A 23 -7.14 -9.90 2.10
C ALA A 23 -6.37 -9.75 3.41
N SER A 24 -5.84 -10.85 3.95
CA SER A 24 -4.89 -10.81 5.06
C SER A 24 -3.47 -10.56 4.52
N VAL A 25 -2.69 -9.80 5.28
CA VAL A 25 -1.25 -9.64 5.04
C VAL A 25 -0.55 -10.05 6.31
N ASP A 26 0.11 -11.21 6.28
CA ASP A 26 0.87 -11.73 7.40
C ASP A 26 2.30 -11.21 7.34
N PHE A 27 2.73 -10.52 8.40
CA PHE A 27 4.10 -10.02 8.53
C PHE A 27 4.88 -10.93 9.47
N TYR A 28 5.96 -11.55 8.96
CA TYR A 28 6.88 -12.33 9.80
C TYR A 28 7.69 -11.43 10.75
N SER A 29 7.99 -10.20 10.31
CA SER A 29 8.69 -9.18 11.10
C SER A 29 8.23 -7.78 10.67
N SER A 30 7.86 -6.94 11.64
CA SER A 30 7.49 -5.53 11.42
C SER A 30 8.20 -4.63 12.44
N ARG A 31 8.36 -3.36 12.10
CA ARG A 31 8.87 -2.31 13.00
C ARG A 31 8.08 -1.04 12.77
N VAL A 32 7.71 -0.36 13.86
CA VAL A 32 7.02 0.92 13.84
C VAL A 32 8.01 1.97 14.29
N PHE A 33 8.02 3.12 13.59
CA PHE A 33 8.80 4.30 13.95
C PHE A 33 7.85 5.45 14.23
N ASP A 34 8.15 6.24 15.25
CA ASP A 34 7.38 7.43 15.61
C ASP A 34 8.27 8.68 15.74
N GLU A 35 7.67 9.81 16.11
CA GLU A 35 8.35 11.09 16.26
C GLU A 35 9.53 11.08 17.25
N PHE A 36 9.51 10.21 18.26
CA PHE A 36 10.59 10.09 19.23
C PHE A 36 11.82 9.41 18.62
N ASP A 37 11.61 8.42 17.75
CA ASP A 37 12.71 7.76 17.03
C ASP A 37 13.48 8.74 16.13
N PHE A 38 12.77 9.74 15.58
CA PHE A 38 13.37 10.80 14.75
C PHE A 38 13.86 12.01 15.58
N ASN A 39 13.59 12.07 16.88
CA ASN A 39 13.96 13.22 17.70
C ASN A 39 15.49 13.33 17.84
N GLY A 40 16.05 14.46 17.41
CA GLY A 40 17.49 14.70 17.44
C GLY A 40 18.30 13.88 16.42
N GLN A 41 17.63 13.13 15.53
CA GLN A 41 18.26 12.31 14.51
C GLN A 41 17.83 12.77 13.11
N SER A 42 18.78 12.90 12.19
CA SER A 42 18.49 13.25 10.79
C SER A 42 18.01 12.06 9.95
N SER A 43 18.25 10.84 10.43
CA SER A 43 17.98 9.60 9.69
C SER A 43 17.85 8.42 10.65
N VAL A 44 16.96 7.49 10.33
CA VAL A 44 16.82 6.20 11.03
C VAL A 44 17.07 5.09 10.01
N THR A 45 17.99 4.17 10.34
CA THR A 45 18.36 3.06 9.42
C THR A 45 17.47 1.85 9.67
N ILE A 46 16.91 1.30 8.58
CA ILE A 46 16.07 0.10 8.63
C ILE A 46 16.93 -1.12 8.31
N ASP A 47 17.55 -1.70 9.33
CA ASP A 47 18.38 -2.90 9.18
C ASP A 47 17.59 -4.19 9.39
N GLY A 48 17.93 -5.23 8.61
CA GLY A 48 17.45 -6.60 8.77
C GLY A 48 16.09 -6.91 8.16
N LEU A 49 15.17 -5.94 8.09
CA LEU A 49 13.83 -6.13 7.49
C LEU A 49 13.84 -6.20 5.96
N CYS A 50 14.84 -5.59 5.32
CA CYS A 50 14.96 -5.45 3.86
C CYS A 50 16.14 -6.24 3.28
N LYS A 51 16.61 -7.31 3.95
CA LYS A 51 17.88 -7.98 3.61
C LYS A 51 17.94 -8.60 2.20
N GLU A 52 16.80 -9.02 1.65
CA GLU A 52 16.73 -9.60 0.30
C GLU A 52 15.96 -8.70 -0.66
N THR A 53 14.76 -8.26 -0.25
CA THR A 53 13.90 -7.39 -1.03
C THR A 53 12.83 -6.81 -0.12
N CYS A 54 12.44 -5.55 -0.36
CA CYS A 54 11.36 -4.91 0.37
C CYS A 54 10.36 -4.25 -0.57
N LYS A 55 9.08 -4.37 -0.23
CA LYS A 55 7.99 -3.60 -0.83
C LYS A 55 7.45 -2.64 0.21
N ILE A 56 7.68 -1.34 -0.01
CA ILE A 56 7.20 -0.29 0.87
C ILE A 56 5.87 0.22 0.33
N TYR A 57 4.83 0.12 1.15
CA TYR A 57 3.52 0.70 0.90
C TYR A 57 3.32 1.90 1.83
N ALA A 58 2.72 2.96 1.31
CA ALA A 58 2.43 4.15 2.09
C ALA A 58 0.99 4.61 1.88
N SER A 59 0.36 5.00 2.99
CA SER A 59 -0.95 5.65 3.03
C SER A 59 -0.82 6.87 3.92
N ILE A 60 -1.30 7.99 3.42
CA ILE A 60 -1.27 9.28 4.11
C ILE A 60 -2.65 9.91 4.03
N THR A 61 -2.94 10.79 4.97
CA THR A 61 -4.11 11.67 4.93
C THR A 61 -3.74 12.99 4.24
N PRO A 62 -4.73 13.79 3.79
CA PRO A 62 -4.45 15.13 3.24
C PRO A 62 -3.66 16.03 4.22
N GLU A 63 -3.96 15.94 5.52
CA GLU A 63 -3.34 16.76 6.57
C GLU A 63 -1.88 16.36 6.81
N SER A 64 -1.57 15.06 6.72
CA SER A 64 -0.22 14.53 6.93
C SER A 64 0.70 14.67 5.71
N LYS A 65 0.17 15.06 4.55
CA LYS A 65 0.95 15.15 3.29
C LYS A 65 2.18 16.03 3.40
N LYS A 66 2.09 17.18 4.07
CA LYS A 66 3.23 18.10 4.25
C LYS A 66 4.37 17.42 5.01
N PHE A 67 4.05 16.74 6.11
CA PHE A 67 5.03 16.00 6.91
C PHE A 67 5.60 14.80 6.14
N ALA A 68 4.73 14.02 5.49
CA ALA A 68 5.13 12.87 4.68
C ALA A 68 6.04 13.23 3.48
N SER A 69 5.99 14.47 3.00
CA SER A 69 6.87 14.96 1.93
C SER A 69 8.31 15.18 2.42
N ASN A 70 8.51 15.37 3.73
CA ASN A 70 9.82 15.56 4.35
C ASN A 70 10.45 14.25 4.82
N LEU A 71 9.67 13.16 4.90
CA LEU A 71 10.16 11.83 5.21
C LEU A 71 10.66 11.18 3.93
N LEU A 72 11.97 10.93 3.85
CA LEU A 72 12.64 10.41 2.67
C LEU A 72 13.13 8.98 2.91
N ILE A 73 12.88 8.11 1.95
CA ILE A 73 13.49 6.80 1.85
C ILE A 73 14.74 6.95 0.99
N GLU A 74 15.90 6.66 1.56
CA GLU A 74 17.15 6.56 0.83
C GLU A 74 17.21 5.23 0.07
N MET A 75 17.59 5.31 -1.21
CA MET A 75 17.82 4.17 -2.09
C MET A 75 19.10 4.39 -2.89
N PRO A 76 19.67 3.35 -3.52
CA PRO A 76 20.83 3.50 -4.38
C PRO A 76 20.64 4.63 -5.42
N GLY A 77 21.38 5.73 -5.23
CA GLY A 77 21.42 6.87 -6.12
C GLY A 77 20.23 7.84 -6.06
N ARG A 78 19.28 7.70 -5.13
CA ARG A 78 18.15 8.65 -5.00
C ARG A 78 17.42 8.61 -3.66
N PHE A 79 16.73 9.70 -3.35
CA PHE A 79 15.73 9.77 -2.28
C PHE A 79 14.31 9.76 -2.87
N VAL A 80 13.38 9.10 -2.18
CA VAL A 80 11.94 9.12 -2.52
C VAL A 80 11.14 9.47 -1.30
N SER A 81 10.24 10.45 -1.40
CA SER A 81 9.41 10.84 -0.26
C SER A 81 8.31 9.81 0.02
N ILE A 82 7.88 9.69 1.28
CA ILE A 82 6.72 8.86 1.66
C ILE A 82 5.45 9.35 0.95
N ALA A 83 5.31 10.66 0.75
CA ALA A 83 4.21 11.24 -0.02
C ALA A 83 4.18 10.74 -1.47
N ASP A 84 5.34 10.62 -2.14
CA ASP A 84 5.43 10.09 -3.50
C ASP A 84 5.07 8.62 -3.56
N VAL A 85 5.53 7.82 -2.58
CA VAL A 85 5.12 6.40 -2.49
C VAL A 85 3.62 6.30 -2.30
N ALA A 86 3.02 7.14 -1.45
CA ALA A 86 1.60 7.12 -1.20
C ALA A 86 0.77 7.54 -2.41
N ALA A 87 1.30 8.36 -3.32
CA ALA A 87 0.63 8.76 -4.55
C ALA A 87 0.65 7.67 -5.65
N LYS A 88 1.47 6.61 -5.51
CA LYS A 88 1.56 5.54 -6.51
C LYS A 88 0.33 4.65 -6.49
N ILE A 89 -0.47 4.78 -7.53
CA ILE A 89 -1.64 3.95 -7.79
C ILE A 89 -1.50 3.36 -9.20
N ASP A 90 -1.78 2.07 -9.34
CA ASP A 90 -1.92 1.42 -10.64
C ASP A 90 -3.21 1.91 -11.31
N PRO A 91 -3.14 2.58 -12.47
CA PRO A 91 -4.32 3.15 -13.12
C PRO A 91 -5.30 2.09 -13.65
N ALA A 92 -4.83 0.85 -13.89
CA ALA A 92 -5.68 -0.23 -14.41
C ALA A 92 -6.50 -0.88 -13.28
N THR A 93 -5.91 -1.00 -12.09
CA THR A 93 -6.54 -1.72 -10.96
C THR A 93 -7.01 -0.81 -9.83
N ASN A 94 -6.62 0.47 -9.87
CA ASN A 94 -6.80 1.45 -8.80
C ASN A 94 -6.22 1.00 -7.44
N LYS A 95 -5.22 0.11 -7.46
CA LYS A 95 -4.54 -0.42 -6.26
C LYS A 95 -3.23 0.31 -6.00
N LYS A 96 -2.77 0.28 -4.75
CA LYS A 96 -1.48 0.85 -4.35
C LYS A 96 -0.30 0.11 -5.00
N TRP A 97 0.59 0.85 -5.64
CA TRP A 97 1.85 0.31 -6.14
C TRP A 97 2.95 0.51 -5.10
N PRO A 98 3.65 -0.56 -4.65
CA PRO A 98 4.73 -0.39 -3.70
C PRO A 98 5.93 0.27 -4.35
N LEU A 99 6.76 0.89 -3.52
CA LEU A 99 8.15 1.11 -3.85
C LEU A 99 8.92 -0.20 -3.61
N VAL A 100 9.56 -0.73 -4.65
CA VAL A 100 10.42 -1.91 -4.53
C VAL A 100 11.85 -1.44 -4.25
N VAL A 101 12.42 -1.93 -3.15
CA VAL A 101 13.82 -1.75 -2.78
C VAL A 101 14.53 -3.09 -3.03
N ILE A 102 15.61 -3.02 -3.80
CA ILE A 102 16.45 -4.13 -4.24
C ILE A 102 17.87 -3.84 -3.79
#